data_AF-K1KPY2-F1
#
_entry.id   AF-K1KPY2-F1
#
_cell.length_a   1.000
_cell.length_b   1.000
_cell.length_c   1.000
_cell.angle_alpha   90.00
_cell.angle_beta   90.00
_cell.angle_gamma   90.00
#
_symmetry.space_group_name_H-M   'P 1'
#
loop_
_entity.id
_entity.type
_entity.pdbx_description
1 polymer ?
#
loop_
_entity_poly.entity_id
_entity_poly.type
_entity_poly.pdbx_seq_one_letter_code
_entity_poly.pdbx_strand_id
1 'polypeptide(L)' 'MRFLILKLILKLRIETKRKHLYKKANDLGFTHPEVVNCSQKLDELLNKYSDSA' A
#
# COMPACT_ATOMS: atom_id res chain seq x y z
N MET A 1 10.53 -1.63 21.66
CA MET A 1 10.04 -0.29 21.26
C MET A 1 10.28 0.03 19.78
N ARG A 2 11.53 0.06 19.27
CA ARG A 2 11.84 0.43 17.88
C ARG A 2 11.12 -0.41 16.80
N PHE A 3 11.05 -1.72 16.98
CA PHE A 3 10.36 -2.64 16.07
C PHE A 3 8.85 -2.32 15.93
N LEU A 4 8.17 -2.03 17.04
CA LEU A 4 6.75 -1.68 17.06
C LEU A 4 6.48 -0.35 16.33
N ILE A 5 7.37 0.64 16.49
CA ILE A 5 7.28 1.93 15.79
C ILE A 5 7.42 1.73 14.29
N LEU A 6 8.41 0.93 13.84
CA LEU A 6 8.60 0.63 12.43
C LEU A 6 7.37 -0.08 11.82
N LYS A 7 6.79 -1.04 12.56
CA LYS A 7 5.58 -1.74 12.15
C LYS A 7 4.37 -0.80 12.05
N LEU A 8 4.22 0.14 12.98
CA LEU A 8 3.17 1.16 12.93
C LEU A 8 3.32 2.09 11.72
N ILE A 9 4.55 2.56 11.45
CA ILE A 9 4.85 3.40 10.27
C ILE A 9 4.53 2.64 8.98
N LEU A 10 4.90 1.36 8.90
CA LEU A 10 4.62 0.54 7.73
C LEU A 10 3.11 0.36 7.53
N LYS A 11 2.36 0.10 8.60
CA LYS A 11 0.89 0.03 8.56
C LYS A 11 0.26 1.33 8.07
N LEU A 12 0.73 2.49 8.55
CA LEU A 12 0.26 3.79 8.07
C LEU A 12 0.54 4.02 6.57
N ARG A 13 1.71 3.58 6.09
CA ARG A 13 2.04 3.65 4.65
C ARG A 13 1.12 2.78 3.80
N ILE A 14 0.81 1.55 4.26
CA ILE A 14 -0.13 0.65 3.59
C ILE A 14 -1.50 1.30 3.46
N GLU A 15 -2.05 1.83 4.55
CA GLU A 15 -3.38 2.46 4.54
C GLU A 15 -3.42 3.71 3.66
N THR A 16 -2.37 4.51 3.69
CA THR A 16 -2.25 5.68 2.80
C THR A 16 -2.22 5.26 1.33
N LYS A 17 -1.47 4.19 1.00
CA LYS A 17 -1.36 3.69 -0.36
C LYS A 17 -2.67 3.04 -0.85
N ARG A 18 -3.39 2.34 0.03
CA ARG A 18 -4.75 1.83 -0.24
C ARG A 18 -5.70 2.94 -0.62
N LYS A 19 -5.79 4.01 0.18
CA LYS A 19 -6.65 5.16 -0.13
C LYS A 19 -6.30 5.80 -1.47
N HIS A 20 -5.00 5.93 -1.77
CA HIS A 20 -4.56 6.47 -3.05
C HIS A 20 -4.90 5.56 -4.24
N LEU A 21 -4.75 4.24 -4.08
CA LEU A 21 -5.14 3.25 -5.10
C LEU A 21 -6.63 3.36 -5.43
N TYR A 22 -7.49 3.34 -4.42
CA TYR A 22 -8.94 3.44 -4.63
C TYR A 22 -9.35 4.76 -5.28
N LYS A 23 -8.72 5.87 -4.88
CA LYS A 23 -8.95 7.16 -5.54
C LYS A 23 -8.60 7.09 -7.02
N LYS A 24 -7.40 6.60 -7.38
CA LYS A 24 -7.00 6.46 -8.79
C LYS A 24 -7.87 5.46 -9.55
N ALA A 25 -8.32 4.38 -8.90
CA ALA A 25 -9.21 3.39 -9.52
C ALA A 25 -10.58 3.99 -9.84
N ASN A 26 -11.10 4.85 -8.97
CA ASN A 26 -12.34 5.58 -9.23
C ASN A 26 -12.16 6.60 -10.38
N ASP A 27 -11.01 7.27 -10.44
CA ASP A 27 -10.75 8.31 -11.44
C ASP A 27 -10.41 7.73 -12.83
N LEU A 28 -9.69 6.60 -12.90
CA LEU A 28 -9.07 6.07 -14.13
C LEU A 28 -9.52 4.65 -14.51
N GLY A 29 -10.16 3.94 -13.59
CA GLY A 29 -10.51 2.52 -13.73
C GLY A 29 -9.41 1.55 -13.24
N PHE A 30 -9.80 0.34 -12.85
CA PHE A 30 -8.90 -0.65 -12.23
C PHE A 30 -7.79 -1.17 -13.15
N THR A 31 -8.02 -1.19 -14.46
CA THR A 31 -7.06 -1.70 -15.45
C THR A 31 -6.09 -0.62 -15.94
N HIS A 32 -6.27 0.64 -15.52
CA HIS A 32 -5.38 1.71 -15.95
C HIS A 32 -3.94 1.44 -15.48
N PRO A 33 -2.91 1.62 -16.31
CA PRO A 33 -1.52 1.28 -15.97
C PRO A 33 -1.04 1.91 -14.66
N GLU A 34 -1.49 3.14 -14.36
CA GLU A 34 -1.14 3.79 -13.09
C GLU A 34 -1.79 3.15 -11.86
N VAL A 35 -3.01 2.63 -12.01
CA VAL A 35 -3.74 1.93 -10.94
C VAL A 35 -3.09 0.57 -10.69
N VAL A 36 -2.73 -0.14 -11.75
CA VAL A 36 -1.97 -1.41 -11.69
C VAL A 36 -0.60 -1.22 -11.05
N ASN A 37 0.16 -0.19 -11.45
CA ASN A 37 1.44 0.13 -10.80
C ASN A 37 1.25 0.51 -9.32
N CYS A 38 0.15 1.20 -8.99
CA CYS A 38 -0.15 1.53 -7.60
C CYS A 38 -0.52 0.30 -6.77
N SER A 39 -1.23 -0.67 -7.34
CA SER A 39 -1.58 -1.92 -6.64
C SER A 39 -0.36 -2.79 -6.43
N GLN A 40 0.56 -2.90 -7.40
CA GLN A 40 1.84 -3.59 -7.26
C GLN A 40 2.69 -3.00 -6.12
N LYS A 41 2.79 -1.67 -6.04
CA LYS A 41 3.50 -0.99 -4.93
C LYS A 41 2.85 -1.20 -3.58
N LEU A 42 1.51 -1.31 -3.54
CA LEU A 42 0.80 -1.64 -2.31
C LEU A 42 1.10 -3.09 -1.90
N ASP A 43 1.15 -4.01 -2.86
CA ASP A 43 1.47 -5.42 -2.62
C ASP A 43 2.87 -5.58 -2.01
N GLU A 44 3.88 -4.88 -2.54
CA GLU A 44 5.23 -4.86 -1.94
C GLU A 44 5.24 -4.40 -0.47
N LEU A 45 4.39 -3.42 -0.11
CA LEU A 45 4.28 -2.95 1.26
C LEU A 45 3.59 -3.99 2.16
N LEU A 46 2.57 -4.67 1.64
CA LEU A 46 1.87 -5.75 2.34
C LEU A 46 2.82 -6.93 2.58
N ASN A 47 3.59 -7.34 1.57
CA ASN A 47 4.58 -8.41 1.70
C ASN A 47 5.62 -8.07 2.76
N LYS A 48 6.19 -6.86 2.75
CA LYS A 48 7.11 -6.39 3.80
C LYS A 48 6.50 -6.43 5.20
N TYR A 49 5.21 -6.13 5.33
CA TYR A 49 4.53 -6.15 6.62
C TYR A 49 4.25 -7.57 7.11
N SER A 50 3.88 -8.47 6.20
CA SER A 50 3.65 -9.90 6.46
C SER A 50 4.95 -10.62 6.82
N ASP A 51 6.06 -10.33 6.13
CA ASP A 51 7.39 -10.87 6.47
C ASP A 51 7.92 -10.33 7.81
N SER A 52 7.38 -9.20 8.26
CA SER A 52 7.67 -8.58 9.56
C SER A 52 6.66 -9.00 10.65
N ALA A 53 5.81 -10.00 10.39
CA ALA A 53 4.81 -10.51 11.33
C ALA A 53 5.32 -11.74 12.09
#